data_AF-A0A928Y4D2-F1
#
_entry.id   AF-A0A928Y4D2-F1
#
_cell.length_a   1.000
_cell.length_b   1.000
_cell.length_c   1.000
_cell.angle_alpha   90.00
_cell.angle_beta   90.00
_cell.angle_gamma   90.00
#
_symmetry.space_group_name_H-M   'P 1'
#
loop_
_entity.id
_entity.type
_entity.pdbx_description
1 polymer ?
#
loop_
_entity_poly.entity_id
_entity_poly.type
_entity_poly.pdbx_seq_one_letter_code
_entity_poly.pdbx_strand_id
1 'polypeptide(L)'
;MAFMILLLAVLLGLAVWFFFQLNPKGAPVRGLLLYNVAVFLLAIPSGAVAGWKLFEDAVVIRGNHAGMPMYLAVMAGGTVFLIVVAVGGMVRNFFVFPINRRAPASEGS
;
A
#
# COMPACT_ATOMS: atom_id res chain seq x y z
N MET A 1 14.00 -15.37 -9.74
CA MET A 1 12.95 -15.25 -8.70
C MET A 1 13.39 -14.34 -7.54
N ALA A 2 14.51 -14.62 -6.86
CA ALA A 2 14.98 -13.81 -5.74
C ALA A 2 15.13 -12.31 -6.06
N PHE A 3 15.70 -11.96 -7.22
CA PHE A 3 15.84 -10.55 -7.65
C PHE A 3 14.51 -9.81 -7.78
N MET A 4 13.46 -10.44 -8.32
CA MET A 4 12.15 -9.81 -8.46
C MET A 4 11.44 -9.64 -7.11
N ILE A 5 11.58 -10.62 -6.21
CA ILE A 5 11.06 -10.53 -4.85
C ILE A 5 11.78 -9.41 -4.08
N LEU A 6 13.11 -9.29 -4.24
CA LEU A 6 13.89 -8.19 -3.68
C LEU A 6 13.41 -6.84 -4.21
N LEU A 7 13.23 -6.71 -5.53
CA LEU A 7 12.74 -5.49 -6.15
C LEU A 7 11.36 -5.11 -5.63
N LEU A 8 10.45 -6.08 -5.50
CA LEU A 8 9.14 -5.85 -4.91
C LEU A 8 9.24 -5.38 -3.45
N ALA A 9 10.10 -6.01 -2.64
CA ALA A 9 10.32 -5.60 -1.25
C ALA A 9 10.82 -4.14 -1.16
N VAL A 10 11.73 -3.74 -2.06
CA VAL A 10 12.19 -2.35 -2.18
C VAL A 10 11.03 -1.43 -2.59
N LEU A 11 10.22 -1.81 -3.58
CA LEU A 11 9.06 -1.01 -4.02
C LEU A 11 8.03 -0.86 -2.90
N LEU A 12 7.75 -1.91 -2.13
CA LEU A 12 6.86 -1.85 -0.97
C LEU A 12 7.41 -0.88 0.08
N GLY A 13 8.71 -0.98 0.40
CA GLY A 13 9.36 -0.05 1.32
C GLY A 13 9.28 1.41 0.85
N LEU A 14 9.58 1.66 -0.42
CA LEU A 14 9.49 2.99 -1.03
C LEU A 14 8.05 3.51 -1.04
N ALA A 15 7.07 2.67 -1.37
CA ALA A 15 5.67 3.08 -1.41
C ALA A 15 5.15 3.46 -0.01
N VAL A 16 5.50 2.68 1.00
CA VAL A 16 5.19 3.01 2.41
C VAL A 16 5.87 4.31 2.81
N TRP A 17 7.16 4.46 2.48
CA TRP A 17 7.90 5.69 2.74
C TRP A 17 7.26 6.92 2.10
N PHE A 18 7.00 6.88 0.79
CA PHE A 18 6.35 7.95 0.04
C PHE A 18 4.93 8.23 0.56
N PHE A 19 4.19 7.21 0.95
CA PHE A 19 2.86 7.38 1.54
C PHE A 19 2.89 8.27 2.79
N PHE A 20 3.89 8.12 3.66
CA PHE A 20 4.07 9.02 4.81
C PHE A 20 4.68 10.37 4.43
N GLN A 21 5.58 10.42 3.45
CA GLN A 21 6.19 11.66 2.98
C GLN A 21 5.15 12.61 2.33
N LEU A 22 4.13 12.04 1.68
CA LEU A 22 3.02 12.76 1.06
C LEU A 22 1.90 13.13 2.06
N ASN A 23 2.16 13.10 3.37
CA ASN A 23 1.18 13.52 4.36
C ASN A 23 0.83 15.01 4.17
N PRO A 24 -0.47 15.37 4.16
CA PRO A 24 -0.90 16.76 4.02
C PRO A 24 -0.42 17.59 5.22
N LYS A 25 0.38 18.61 4.92
CA LYS A 25 0.85 19.59 5.92
C LYS A 25 -0.34 20.40 6.45
N GLY A 26 -0.40 20.65 7.76
CA GLY A 26 -1.49 21.40 8.39
C GLY A 26 -2.77 20.59 8.66
N ALA A 27 -2.76 19.26 8.43
CA ALA A 27 -3.84 18.38 8.84
C ALA A 27 -3.73 18.00 10.34
N PRO A 28 -4.86 17.75 11.03
CA PRO A 28 -4.84 17.34 12.44
C PRO A 28 -4.15 15.98 12.60
N VAL A 29 -3.08 15.94 13.40
CA VAL A 29 -2.17 14.78 13.56
C VAL A 29 -2.92 13.49 13.91
N ARG A 30 -3.87 13.55 14.86
CA ARG A 30 -4.65 12.37 15.27
C ARG A 30 -5.51 11.81 14.13
N GLY A 31 -6.20 12.68 13.38
CA GLY A 31 -7.04 12.26 12.26
C GLY A 31 -6.21 11.67 11.11
N LEU A 32 -5.05 12.27 10.84
CA LEU A 32 -4.09 11.77 9.86
C LEU A 32 -3.58 10.38 10.22
N LEU A 33 -3.19 10.18 11.48
CA LEU A 33 -2.64 8.92 11.97
C LEU A 33 -3.70 7.81 11.92
N LEU A 34 -4.93 8.09 12.37
CA LEU A 34 -6.06 7.15 12.27
C LEU A 34 -6.35 6.76 10.82
N TYR A 35 -6.36 7.72 9.90
CA TYR A 35 -6.58 7.44 8.48
C TYR A 35 -5.46 6.55 7.91
N ASN A 36 -4.20 6.88 8.21
CA ASN A 36 -3.06 6.08 7.75
C ASN A 36 -3.14 4.65 8.28
N VAL A 37 -3.44 4.46 9.57
CA VAL A 37 -3.65 3.14 10.17
C VAL A 37 -4.80 2.41 9.47
N ALA A 38 -5.92 3.08 9.21
CA ALA A 38 -7.05 2.47 8.49
C ALA A 38 -6.65 2.00 7.08
N VAL A 39 -5.86 2.78 6.34
CA VAL A 39 -5.35 2.36 5.03
C VAL A 39 -4.47 1.12 5.14
N PHE A 40 -3.56 1.04 6.12
CA PHE A 40 -2.74 -0.15 6.33
C PHE A 40 -3.55 -1.37 6.76
N LEU A 41 -4.54 -1.17 7.64
CA LEU A 41 -5.48 -2.21 8.06
C LEU A 41 -6.33 -2.74 6.90
N LEU A 42 -6.49 -1.99 5.81
CA LEU A 42 -7.12 -2.47 4.59
C LEU A 42 -6.11 -3.08 3.62
N ALA A 43 -4.95 -2.45 3.43
CA ALA A 43 -3.96 -2.85 2.43
C ALA A 43 -3.34 -4.22 2.74
N ILE A 44 -2.97 -4.46 4.00
CA ILE A 44 -2.34 -5.72 4.43
C ILE A 44 -3.27 -6.92 4.19
N PRO A 45 -4.51 -6.96 4.72
CA PRO A 45 -5.39 -8.10 4.47
C PRO A 45 -5.80 -8.21 3.01
N SER A 46 -5.99 -7.11 2.29
CA SER A 46 -6.31 -7.16 0.85
C SER A 46 -5.20 -7.84 0.05
N GLY A 47 -3.93 -7.46 0.31
CA GLY A 47 -2.77 -8.11 -0.31
C GLY A 47 -2.64 -9.58 0.08
N ALA A 48 -2.86 -9.91 1.37
CA ALA A 48 -2.80 -11.27 1.87
C ALA A 48 -3.87 -12.18 1.22
N VAL A 49 -5.12 -11.72 1.15
CA VAL A 49 -6.22 -12.48 0.55
C VAL A 49 -5.99 -12.70 -0.95
N ALA A 50 -5.56 -11.66 -1.67
CA ALA A 50 -5.26 -11.77 -3.10
C ALA A 50 -4.10 -12.74 -3.37
N GLY A 51 -3.02 -12.64 -2.58
CA GLY A 51 -1.88 -13.54 -2.67
C GLY A 51 -2.25 -14.98 -2.35
N TRP A 52 -3.04 -15.19 -1.28
CA TRP A 52 -3.50 -16.52 -0.86
C TRP A 52 -4.37 -17.18 -1.94
N LYS A 53 -5.37 -16.47 -2.47
CA LYS A 53 -6.25 -17.00 -3.51
C LYS A 53 -5.48 -17.43 -4.75
N LEU A 54 -4.56 -16.59 -5.22
CA LEU A 54 -3.75 -16.91 -6.40
C LEU A 54 -2.71 -18.00 -6.13
N PHE A 55 -2.25 -18.13 -4.90
CA PHE A 55 -1.40 -19.26 -4.50
C PHE A 55 -2.17 -20.58 -4.61
N GLU A 56 -3.37 -20.66 -4.02
CA GLU A 56 -4.24 -21.84 -4.08
C GLU A 56 -4.50 -22.23 -5.54
N ASP A 57 -4.94 -21.28 -6.37
CA ASP A 57 -5.22 -21.54 -7.79
C ASP A 57 -3.97 -22.00 -8.56
N ALA A 58 -2.82 -21.37 -8.31
CA ALA A 58 -1.59 -21.70 -9.01
C ALA A 58 -1.00 -23.06 -8.57
N VAL A 59 -1.17 -23.47 -7.31
CA VAL A 59 -0.74 -24.78 -6.83
C VAL A 59 -1.56 -25.89 -7.50
N VAL A 60 -2.87 -25.70 -7.63
CA VAL A 60 -3.77 -26.68 -8.26
C VAL A 60 -3.50 -26.83 -9.75
N ILE A 61 -3.27 -25.73 -10.47
CA ILE A 61 -3.16 -25.73 -11.94
C ILE A 61 -1.72 -25.94 -12.42
N ARG A 62 -0.71 -25.50 -11.65
CA ARG A 62 0.71 -25.44 -12.10
C ARG A 62 1.66 -26.21 -11.17
N GLY A 63 1.17 -27.24 -10.48
CA GLY A 63 1.91 -27.99 -9.45
C GLY A 63 3.27 -28.57 -9.88
N ASN A 64 3.55 -28.66 -11.18
CA ASN A 64 4.82 -29.17 -11.70
C ASN A 64 5.91 -28.09 -11.89
N HIS A 65 5.63 -26.81 -11.62
CA HIS A 65 6.60 -25.71 -11.70
C HIS A 65 7.03 -25.25 -10.31
N ALA A 66 8.17 -25.75 -9.83
CA ALA A 66 8.75 -25.35 -8.56
C ALA A 66 8.93 -23.82 -8.46
N GLY A 67 8.30 -23.20 -7.46
CA GLY A 67 8.43 -21.77 -7.15
C GLY A 67 7.51 -20.81 -7.92
N MET A 68 6.84 -21.25 -9.00
CA MET A 68 5.94 -20.38 -9.77
C MET A 68 4.68 -19.94 -8.99
N PRO A 69 4.00 -20.82 -8.22
CA PRO A 69 2.85 -20.40 -7.41
C PRO A 69 3.20 -19.34 -6.37
N MET A 70 4.35 -19.52 -5.69
CA MET A 70 4.85 -18.56 -4.71
C MET A 70 5.14 -17.20 -5.34
N TYR A 71 5.78 -17.20 -6.51
CA TYR A 71 6.07 -15.96 -7.24
C TYR A 71 4.79 -15.19 -7.60
N LEU A 72 3.78 -15.87 -8.15
CA LEU A 72 2.51 -15.25 -8.52
C LEU A 72 1.78 -14.66 -7.31
N ALA A 73 1.74 -15.42 -6.22
CA ALA A 73 1.12 -14.99 -4.97
C ALA A 73 1.78 -13.71 -4.40
N VAL A 74 3.11 -13.70 -4.34
CA VAL A 74 3.89 -12.56 -3.83
C VAL A 74 3.70 -11.33 -4.71
N MET A 75 3.80 -11.48 -6.04
CA MET A 75 3.64 -10.36 -6.98
C MET A 75 2.23 -9.78 -6.94
N ALA A 76 1.21 -10.62 -6.96
CA ALA A 76 -0.18 -10.17 -6.94
C ALA A 76 -0.56 -9.54 -5.60
N GLY A 77 -0.20 -10.18 -4.48
CA GLY A 77 -0.44 -9.62 -3.15
C GLY A 77 0.27 -8.29 -2.94
N GLY A 78 1.54 -8.19 -3.36
CA GLY A 78 2.30 -6.94 -3.32
C GLY A 78 1.69 -5.84 -4.19
N THR A 79 1.20 -6.18 -5.38
CA THR A 79 0.57 -5.22 -6.30
C THR A 79 -0.75 -4.69 -5.72
N VAL A 80 -1.59 -5.58 -5.17
CA VAL A 80 -2.85 -5.17 -4.51
C VAL A 80 -2.55 -4.25 -3.33
N PHE A 81 -1.56 -4.58 -2.51
CA PHE A 81 -1.12 -3.71 -1.42
C PHE A 81 -0.72 -2.32 -1.92
N LEU A 82 0.14 -2.25 -2.96
CA LEU A 82 0.60 -0.99 -3.54
C LEU A 82 -0.57 -0.15 -4.07
N ILE A 83 -1.55 -0.78 -4.74
CA ILE A 83 -2.75 -0.10 -5.23
C ILE A 83 -3.55 0.50 -4.07
N VAL A 84 -3.81 -0.27 -3.01
CA VAL A 84 -4.59 0.22 -1.86
C VAL A 84 -3.87 1.37 -1.16
N VAL A 85 -2.54 1.29 -0.97
CA VAL A 85 -1.75 2.37 -0.39
C VAL A 85 -1.78 3.63 -1.28
N ALA A 86 -1.60 3.48 -2.58
CA ALA A 86 -1.63 4.59 -3.53
C ALA A 86 -3.01 5.27 -3.56
N VAL A 87 -4.08 4.49 -3.69
CA VAL A 87 -5.47 4.99 -3.67
C VAL A 87 -5.80 5.63 -2.33
N GLY A 88 -5.43 4.99 -1.22
CA GLY A 88 -5.61 5.52 0.13
C GLY A 88 -4.94 6.87 0.30
N GLY A 89 -3.71 7.03 -0.21
CA GLY A 89 -2.95 8.28 -0.17
C GLY A 89 -3.57 9.38 -1.04
N MET A 90 -4.09 9.02 -2.22
CA MET A 90 -4.85 9.97 -3.06
C MET A 90 -6.13 10.42 -2.35
N VAL A 91 -6.92 9.49 -1.83
CA VAL A 91 -8.17 9.81 -1.11
C VAL A 91 -7.89 10.71 0.10
N ARG A 92 -6.82 10.42 0.86
CA ARG A 92 -6.35 11.25 1.98
C ARG A 92 -6.09 12.68 1.55
N ASN A 93 -5.35 12.87 0.47
CA ASN A 93 -4.83 14.15 0.05
C ASN A 93 -5.86 15.03 -0.66
N PHE A 94 -6.78 14.42 -1.42
CA PHE A 94 -7.76 15.15 -2.23
C PHE A 94 -9.14 15.27 -1.57
N PHE A 95 -9.58 14.27 -0.80
CA PHE A 95 -10.96 14.23 -0.30
C PHE A 95 -11.05 14.39 1.22
N VAL A 96 -10.16 13.75 1.99
CA VAL A 96 -10.23 13.79 3.47
C VAL A 96 -9.58 15.06 4.03
N PHE A 97 -8.39 15.41 3.54
CA PHE A 97 -7.65 16.61 3.94
C PHE A 97 -7.33 17.49 2.72
N PRO A 98 -8.36 18.03 2.04
CA PRO A 98 -8.17 18.91 0.89
C PRO A 98 -7.44 20.19 1.30
N ILE A 99 -6.73 20.82 0.35
CA ILE A 99 -5.91 22.02 0.58
C ILE A 99 -6.71 23.10 1.32
N ASN A 100 -7.97 23.30 0.94
CA ASN A 100 -8.85 24.35 1.46
C ASN A 100 -9.29 24.13 2.94
N ARG A 101 -9.06 22.93 3.50
CA ARG A 101 -9.38 22.58 4.89
C ARG A 101 -8.13 22.37 5.76
N ARG A 102 -6.93 22.53 5.18
CA ARG A 102 -5.69 22.50 5.94
C ARG A 102 -5.60 23.81 6.71
N ALA A 103 -5.08 23.78 7.94
CA ALA A 103 -4.79 25.01 8.65
C ALA A 103 -3.92 25.88 7.73
N PRO A 104 -4.20 27.20 7.60
CA PRO A 104 -3.29 28.08 6.88
C PRO A 104 -1.90 27.84 7.49
N ALA A 105 -0.92 27.56 6.63
CA ALA A 105 0.47 27.65 7.07
C ALA A 105 0.57 29.03 7.69
N SER A 106 0.82 29.10 9.00
CA SER A 106 1.01 30.36 9.67
C SER A 106 2.12 31.08 8.92
N GLU A 107 1.75 32.05 8.09
CA GLU A 107 2.66 33.09 7.65
C GLU A 107 3.02 33.85 8.93
N GLY A 108 4.28 33.76 9.33
CA GLY A 108 4.83 34.38 10.54
C GLY A 108 5.66 33.35 11.30
N SER A 109 6.96 33.54 11.53
CA SER A 109 7.71 34.80 11.75
C SER A 109 9.16 34.66 11.31
#